data_AF-A0A964EEJ6-F1
#
_entry.id   AF-A0A964EEJ6-F1
#
_cell.length_a   1.000
_cell.length_b   1.000
_cell.length_c   1.000
_cell.angle_alpha   90.00
_cell.angle_beta   90.00
_cell.angle_gamma   90.00
#
_symmetry.space_group_name_H-M   'P 1'
#
loop_
_entity.id
_entity.type
_entity.pdbx_description
1 polymer ?
#
loop_
_entity_poly.entity_id
_entity_poly.type
_entity_poly.pdbx_seq_one_letter_code
_entity_poly.pdbx_strand_id
1 'polypeptide(L)'
;MTINTRKSVFILFFSLFLFHFSLLHAQEKRDEKVTSAEKINSVQATGDAIKFKDESSNELIKVVDEGNFGSIELSSGIPSVTANKLYRNNGFLYFNGNPILTNNSVVGLSDLADVNSDNVSYLFLGIGSGSSNIGQFNTSLGLNSLHLNQLGRNNTALGYLTLYSNVSGINNVAIGTNVLQFNNGSCNTGVGNFSLNNNLNGTYNTAIGDSTLFSNTSGTYNTAVGKNALLSNNTGNYNTAIGWKSLNKNTATLNTAIGALALEKNTTGVSNTAIGVYTLNSNTEGSSNTAIGTNSLFSNTGGGNNTALGKSTLNSNTSGSNNVAIGVNALQDNTSGSTNIAIGNFANSSNQNGTGNVMIGYFAGSGTQNISKSSNIFIGFKAGQFENGSNLLYIENSESSAPLIWGNFENDIAAINGKFGVGTQAPSDKVEIVAATGEDALRVKIDNATKLRVLANGGTTIGANFAGTPANGLYVAGDIQNPSGVLHSSDIRFKKNITSIPNCIESIKFLNGIYYDWKTEEFPDRNFNNKRQIGVIAQEVEKVFPELVSTDNEGYKSVNYSKLSPLLIEAIKEQEIRIEHIINQNEELVKQNLEFRNINIELQNEIVEIKAILSQITDLREKVSLTKNEVQ
;
A
#
# COMPACT_ATOMS: atom_id res chain seq x y z
N MET A 1 -6.94 -36.71 1.81
CA MET A 1 -8.25 -37.26 2.22
C MET A 1 -9.37 -36.61 1.41
N THR A 2 -9.26 -36.63 0.07
CA THR A 2 -9.98 -35.69 -0.82
C THR A 2 -10.20 -36.25 -2.23
N ILE A 3 -10.63 -37.51 -2.35
CA ILE A 3 -11.04 -38.10 -3.66
C ILE A 3 -12.34 -38.95 -3.54
N ASN A 4 -12.62 -39.58 -2.39
CA ASN A 4 -13.80 -40.45 -2.25
C ASN A 4 -15.15 -39.75 -2.06
N THR A 5 -15.19 -38.48 -1.63
CA THR A 5 -16.45 -37.75 -1.39
C THR A 5 -17.09 -37.21 -2.69
N ARG A 6 -16.31 -37.06 -3.78
CA ARG A 6 -16.83 -36.60 -5.08
C ARG A 6 -17.49 -37.72 -5.90
N LYS A 7 -17.08 -38.99 -5.71
CA LYS A 7 -17.70 -40.14 -6.41
C LYS A 7 -19.08 -40.50 -5.84
N SER A 8 -19.28 -40.39 -4.52
CA SER A 8 -20.57 -40.71 -3.89
C SER A 8 -21.67 -39.70 -4.22
N VAL A 9 -21.33 -38.42 -4.42
CA VAL A 9 -22.30 -37.39 -4.81
C VAL A 9 -22.69 -37.51 -6.29
N PHE A 10 -21.77 -37.95 -7.16
CA PHE A 10 -22.06 -38.17 -8.58
C PHE A 10 -22.96 -39.41 -8.82
N ILE A 11 -22.78 -40.47 -8.02
CA ILE A 11 -23.61 -41.68 -8.09
C ILE A 11 -25.02 -41.42 -7.55
N LEU A 12 -25.19 -40.55 -6.55
CA LEU A 12 -26.50 -40.17 -5.99
C LEU A 12 -27.31 -39.28 -6.95
N PHE A 13 -26.64 -38.39 -7.69
CA PHE A 13 -27.29 -37.55 -8.71
C PHE A 13 -27.68 -38.34 -9.97
N PHE A 14 -26.87 -39.33 -10.37
CA PHE A 14 -27.17 -40.17 -11.53
C PHE A 14 -28.32 -41.17 -11.25
N SER A 15 -28.45 -41.64 -10.00
CA SER A 15 -29.54 -42.53 -9.59
C SER A 15 -30.88 -41.81 -9.39
N LEU A 16 -30.90 -40.53 -8.99
CA LEU A 16 -32.13 -39.71 -9.02
C LEU A 16 -32.58 -39.36 -10.45
N PHE A 17 -31.64 -39.19 -11.38
CA PHE A 17 -31.94 -38.90 -12.78
C PHE A 17 -32.55 -40.12 -13.51
N LEU A 18 -32.08 -41.33 -13.20
CA LEU A 18 -32.66 -42.58 -13.70
C LEU A 18 -34.04 -42.90 -13.09
N PHE A 19 -34.27 -42.58 -11.81
CA PHE A 19 -35.57 -42.80 -11.16
C PHE A 19 -36.69 -41.91 -11.75
N HIS A 20 -36.34 -40.70 -12.20
CA HIS A 20 -37.27 -39.78 -12.88
C HIS A 20 -37.60 -40.23 -14.32
N PHE A 21 -36.68 -40.92 -15.00
CA PHE A 21 -36.90 -41.47 -16.34
C PHE A 21 -37.79 -42.73 -16.32
N SER A 22 -37.68 -43.56 -15.26
CA SER A 22 -38.56 -44.71 -15.05
C SER A 22 -40.00 -44.36 -14.65
N LEU A 23 -40.25 -43.15 -14.14
CA LEU A 23 -41.61 -42.65 -13.89
C LEU A 23 -42.28 -42.13 -15.17
N LEU A 24 -41.51 -41.60 -16.12
CA LEU A 24 -42.01 -41.14 -17.42
C LEU A 24 -42.36 -42.31 -18.36
N HIS A 25 -41.71 -43.47 -18.21
CA HIS A 25 -42.00 -44.69 -18.98
C HIS A 25 -43.15 -45.56 -18.40
N ALA A 26 -43.75 -45.16 -17.28
CA ALA A 26 -44.82 -45.92 -16.62
C ALA A 26 -46.25 -45.47 -17.00
N GLN A 27 -46.39 -44.46 -17.86
CA GLN A 27 -47.70 -43.98 -18.36
C GLN A 27 -48.05 -44.46 -19.77
N GLU A 28 -47.17 -45.19 -20.47
CA GLU A 28 -47.40 -45.73 -21.83
C GLU A 28 -47.75 -47.22 -21.88
N LYS A 29 -48.27 -47.80 -20.79
CA LYS A 29 -48.82 -49.17 -20.77
C LYS A 29 -50.16 -49.24 -20.06
N ARG A 30 -51.20 -48.70 -20.70
CA ARG A 30 -52.60 -49.06 -20.44
C ARG A 30 -53.38 -49.07 -21.76
N ASP A 31 -53.06 -50.01 -22.62
CA ASP A 31 -53.96 -50.44 -23.69
C ASP A 31 -53.61 -51.88 -24.07
N GLU A 32 -54.05 -52.84 -23.26
CA GLU A 32 -54.14 -54.24 -23.68
C GLU A 32 -55.06 -55.01 -22.72
N LYS A 33 -56.37 -54.92 -22.95
CA LYS A 33 -57.37 -55.94 -22.58
C LYS A 33 -58.75 -55.60 -23.14
N VAL A 34 -58.95 -55.81 -24.43
CA VAL A 34 -60.26 -56.23 -24.97
C VAL A 34 -60.00 -57.21 -26.12
N THR A 35 -59.94 -58.49 -25.80
CA THR A 35 -60.06 -59.58 -26.77
C THR A 35 -61.48 -60.11 -26.73
N SER A 36 -62.25 -59.83 -27.79
CA SER A 36 -63.43 -60.54 -28.30
C SER A 36 -63.84 -59.79 -29.59
N ALA A 37 -63.08 -59.94 -30.66
CA ALA A 37 -63.43 -60.82 -31.78
C ALA A 37 -64.74 -60.43 -32.48
N GLU A 38 -64.63 -59.61 -33.53
CA GLU A 38 -65.39 -59.82 -34.76
C GLU A 38 -64.55 -59.35 -35.97
N LYS A 39 -64.45 -60.24 -36.96
CA LYS A 39 -63.59 -60.15 -38.14
C LYS A 39 -64.12 -59.09 -39.11
N ILE A 40 -63.24 -58.30 -39.71
CA ILE A 40 -63.47 -57.77 -41.07
C ILE A 40 -62.28 -58.17 -41.94
N ASN A 41 -62.58 -59.05 -42.89
CA ASN A 41 -61.66 -59.51 -43.92
C ASN A 41 -61.77 -58.58 -45.14
N SER A 42 -60.63 -58.04 -45.56
CA SER A 42 -60.35 -57.36 -46.84
C SER A 42 -60.90 -55.94 -47.06
N VAL A 43 -60.01 -55.05 -47.51
CA VAL A 43 -60.30 -53.75 -48.11
C VAL A 43 -59.76 -53.79 -49.54
N GLN A 44 -60.63 -53.68 -50.53
CA GLN A 44 -60.23 -53.48 -51.93
C GLN A 44 -60.39 -52.00 -52.28
N ALA A 45 -59.28 -51.34 -52.64
CA ALA A 45 -59.26 -49.94 -53.01
C ALA A 45 -59.48 -49.78 -54.52
N THR A 46 -60.58 -49.14 -54.92
CA THR A 46 -60.75 -48.49 -56.22
C THR A 46 -61.70 -47.29 -56.09
N GLY A 47 -61.18 -46.07 -56.25
CA GLY A 47 -61.93 -44.83 -56.56
C GLY A 47 -62.82 -44.23 -55.46
N ASP A 48 -62.33 -43.17 -54.80
CA ASP A 48 -62.99 -42.06 -54.07
C ASP A 48 -64.28 -42.26 -53.24
N ALA A 49 -64.63 -43.49 -52.86
CA ALA A 49 -65.65 -43.72 -51.83
C ALA A 49 -65.38 -45.02 -51.06
N ILE A 50 -65.20 -44.93 -49.74
CA ILE A 50 -65.25 -46.10 -48.85
C ILE A 50 -66.73 -46.47 -48.69
N LYS A 51 -67.15 -47.62 -49.25
CA LYS A 51 -68.49 -48.17 -49.07
C LYS A 51 -68.48 -49.20 -47.93
N PHE A 52 -69.29 -48.99 -46.90
CA PHE A 52 -69.62 -50.03 -45.93
C PHE A 52 -70.91 -50.73 -46.37
N LYS A 53 -70.90 -52.07 -46.38
CA LYS A 53 -72.09 -52.88 -46.63
C LYS A 53 -72.48 -53.57 -45.33
N ASP A 54 -73.65 -53.23 -44.80
CA ASP A 54 -74.31 -53.98 -43.72
C ASP A 54 -75.18 -55.08 -44.37
N GLU A 55 -75.02 -56.33 -43.94
CA GLU A 55 -75.75 -57.50 -44.48
C GLU A 55 -77.21 -57.59 -44.01
N SER A 56 -77.70 -56.67 -43.17
CA SER A 56 -79.07 -56.76 -42.63
C SER A 56 -80.09 -55.77 -43.21
N SER A 57 -79.70 -54.80 -44.04
CA SER A 57 -80.62 -53.72 -44.47
C SER A 57 -80.59 -53.30 -45.95
N ASN A 58 -79.63 -53.74 -46.75
CA ASN A 58 -79.56 -53.50 -48.21
C ASN A 58 -79.73 -52.03 -48.68
N GLU A 59 -79.41 -51.03 -47.84
CA GLU A 59 -79.44 -49.61 -48.22
C GLU A 59 -78.03 -49.02 -48.45
N LEU A 60 -77.91 -48.21 -49.51
CA LEU A 60 -76.70 -47.52 -49.91
C LEU A 60 -76.63 -46.13 -49.26
N ILE A 61 -75.73 -45.95 -48.28
CA ILE A 61 -75.39 -44.61 -47.77
C ILE A 61 -74.50 -43.91 -48.80
N LYS A 62 -75.05 -42.88 -49.45
CA LYS A 62 -74.32 -41.98 -50.35
C LYS A 62 -73.93 -40.73 -49.57
N VAL A 63 -72.66 -40.57 -49.21
CA VAL A 63 -72.15 -39.30 -48.68
C VAL A 63 -71.78 -38.44 -49.89
N VAL A 64 -72.53 -37.35 -50.10
CA VAL A 64 -72.19 -36.32 -51.08
C VAL A 64 -71.53 -35.19 -50.29
N ASP A 65 -70.29 -34.87 -50.66
CA ASP A 65 -69.53 -33.76 -50.10
C ASP A 65 -69.96 -32.46 -50.78
N GLU A 66 -70.82 -31.67 -50.13
CA GLU A 66 -70.94 -30.24 -50.41
C GLU A 66 -71.15 -29.48 -49.09
N GLY A 67 -70.31 -28.46 -48.88
CA GLY A 67 -70.26 -27.66 -47.65
C GLY A 67 -71.57 -26.95 -47.31
N ASN A 68 -72.35 -27.58 -46.44
CA ASN A 68 -73.22 -26.99 -45.42
C ASN A 68 -73.91 -28.17 -44.73
N PHE A 69 -73.75 -28.34 -43.42
CA PHE A 69 -74.39 -29.45 -42.70
C PHE A 69 -75.91 -29.27 -42.69
N GLY A 70 -76.57 -29.89 -43.68
CA GLY A 70 -78.01 -30.04 -43.77
C GLY A 70 -78.56 -30.96 -42.67
N SER A 71 -79.81 -30.69 -42.30
CA SER A 71 -80.65 -31.55 -41.47
C SER A 71 -80.69 -33.00 -41.98
N ILE A 72 -80.54 -33.96 -41.08
CA ILE A 72 -80.93 -35.36 -41.31
C ILE A 72 -82.46 -35.42 -41.17
N GLU A 73 -83.19 -35.46 -42.28
CA GLU A 73 -84.57 -35.96 -42.29
C GLU A 73 -84.55 -37.48 -42.32
N LEU A 74 -85.15 -38.12 -41.32
CA LEU A 74 -85.51 -39.53 -41.37
C LEU A 74 -86.92 -39.64 -41.96
N SER A 75 -87.08 -40.46 -42.99
CA SER A 75 -88.39 -40.84 -43.52
C SER A 75 -89.20 -41.60 -42.46
N SER A 76 -90.35 -41.03 -42.11
CA SER A 76 -91.55 -41.65 -41.54
C SER A 76 -91.39 -42.69 -40.42
N GLY A 77 -91.66 -42.23 -39.18
CA GLY A 77 -92.41 -43.00 -38.18
C GLY A 77 -91.61 -43.98 -37.32
N ILE A 78 -91.04 -43.47 -36.21
CA ILE A 78 -90.95 -44.11 -34.86
C ILE A 78 -90.52 -43.02 -33.85
N PRO A 79 -91.05 -42.98 -32.60
CA PRO A 79 -90.80 -41.90 -31.65
C PRO A 79 -89.40 -41.97 -31.03
N SER A 80 -88.76 -40.80 -30.92
CA SER A 80 -87.55 -40.46 -30.15
C SER A 80 -86.75 -41.62 -29.54
N VAL A 81 -85.83 -42.18 -30.32
CA VAL A 81 -84.57 -42.62 -29.73
C VAL A 81 -83.70 -41.37 -29.70
N THR A 82 -83.39 -40.87 -28.51
CA THR A 82 -82.44 -39.79 -28.31
C THR A 82 -81.08 -40.26 -28.81
N ALA A 83 -80.86 -40.13 -30.12
CA ALA A 83 -79.53 -40.24 -30.70
C ALA A 83 -78.68 -39.20 -29.96
N ASN A 84 -77.62 -39.69 -29.32
CA ASN A 84 -76.63 -38.90 -28.62
C ASN A 84 -76.04 -37.84 -29.57
N LYS A 85 -76.71 -36.70 -29.70
CA LYS A 85 -76.32 -35.63 -30.62
C LYS A 85 -75.32 -34.74 -29.91
N LEU A 86 -74.08 -34.84 -30.36
CA LEU A 86 -73.07 -33.83 -30.13
C LEU A 86 -73.30 -32.71 -31.15
N TYR A 87 -73.66 -31.51 -30.71
CA TYR A 87 -73.90 -30.37 -31.62
C TYR A 87 -73.36 -29.06 -31.03
N ARG A 88 -72.99 -28.11 -31.91
CA ARG A 88 -72.56 -26.76 -31.53
C ARG A 88 -73.71 -25.77 -31.70
N ASN A 89 -73.90 -24.91 -30.69
CA ASN A 89 -74.82 -23.76 -30.77
C ASN A 89 -74.19 -22.57 -30.03
N ASN A 90 -74.12 -21.40 -30.67
CA ASN A 90 -73.49 -20.19 -30.13
C ASN A 90 -72.10 -20.41 -29.50
N GLY A 91 -71.27 -21.26 -30.13
CA GLY A 91 -69.90 -21.55 -29.68
C GLY A 91 -69.77 -22.63 -28.59
N PHE A 92 -70.87 -23.10 -28.00
CA PHE A 92 -70.85 -24.15 -26.96
C PHE A 92 -71.16 -25.53 -27.54
N LEU A 93 -70.54 -26.57 -26.97
CA LEU A 93 -70.75 -27.97 -27.33
C LEU A 93 -71.83 -28.57 -26.41
N TYR A 94 -72.88 -29.14 -26.99
CA TYR A 94 -74.02 -29.73 -26.28
C TYR A 94 -74.06 -31.24 -26.50
N PHE A 95 -74.43 -32.00 -25.46
CA PHE A 95 -74.74 -33.42 -25.52
C PHE A 95 -76.12 -33.65 -24.91
N ASN A 96 -77.05 -34.18 -25.69
CA ASN A 96 -78.44 -34.43 -25.27
C ASN A 96 -79.13 -33.20 -24.64
N GLY A 97 -78.97 -32.03 -25.26
CA GLY A 97 -79.61 -30.79 -24.80
C GLY A 97 -78.95 -30.13 -23.59
N ASN A 98 -78.01 -30.81 -22.93
CA ASN A 98 -77.23 -30.23 -21.83
C ASN A 98 -75.90 -29.67 -22.37
N PRO A 99 -75.52 -28.44 -21.97
CA PRO A 99 -74.18 -27.93 -22.28
C PRO A 99 -73.14 -28.84 -21.63
N ILE A 100 -72.13 -29.28 -22.37
CA ILE A 100 -71.07 -30.18 -21.87
C ILE A 100 -70.08 -29.45 -20.93
N LEU A 101 -70.31 -28.18 -20.64
CA LEU A 101 -69.40 -27.35 -19.84
C LEU A 101 -70.10 -26.85 -18.58
N THR A 102 -70.09 -27.69 -17.54
CA THR A 102 -70.25 -27.23 -16.16
C THR A 102 -68.90 -27.35 -15.48
N ASN A 103 -68.25 -26.21 -15.26
CA ASN A 103 -67.04 -25.99 -14.47
C ASN A 103 -65.74 -26.62 -14.98
N ASN A 104 -64.86 -25.73 -15.46
CA ASN A 104 -63.42 -25.87 -15.67
C ASN A 104 -62.94 -26.68 -16.88
N SER A 105 -62.02 -26.04 -17.61
CA SER A 105 -61.05 -26.66 -18.52
C SER A 105 -61.62 -27.39 -19.73
N VAL A 106 -61.88 -26.63 -20.80
CA VAL A 106 -61.21 -26.72 -22.11
C VAL A 106 -61.92 -25.67 -22.96
N VAL A 107 -61.28 -24.50 -23.09
CA VAL A 107 -61.65 -23.52 -24.11
C VAL A 107 -61.32 -24.18 -25.44
N GLY A 108 -62.31 -24.27 -26.32
CA GLY A 108 -62.25 -25.12 -27.51
C GLY A 108 -61.06 -24.81 -28.41
N LEU A 109 -60.61 -25.82 -29.16
CA LEU A 109 -59.62 -25.72 -30.24
C LEU A 109 -59.91 -24.62 -31.28
N SER A 110 -61.08 -23.96 -31.26
CA SER A 110 -61.38 -22.77 -32.08
C SER A 110 -60.64 -21.50 -31.63
N ASP A 111 -60.07 -21.47 -30.43
CA ASP A 111 -59.21 -20.36 -29.96
C ASP A 111 -57.71 -20.66 -30.20
N LEU A 112 -57.39 -21.78 -30.87
CA LEU A 112 -56.10 -21.99 -31.53
C LEU A 112 -56.03 -21.26 -32.90
N ALA A 113 -56.96 -20.36 -33.16
CA ALA A 113 -57.07 -19.62 -34.41
C ALA A 113 -56.02 -18.49 -34.47
N ASP A 114 -55.07 -18.65 -35.40
CA ASP A 114 -54.50 -17.52 -36.12
C ASP A 114 -55.68 -16.74 -36.74
N VAL A 115 -56.05 -15.59 -36.17
CA VAL A 115 -56.99 -14.66 -36.81
C VAL A 115 -56.20 -13.86 -37.83
N ASN A 116 -55.83 -14.51 -38.94
CA ASN A 116 -55.29 -13.80 -40.09
C ASN A 116 -56.46 -13.26 -40.93
N SER A 117 -56.94 -12.07 -40.58
CA SER A 117 -57.56 -11.16 -41.55
C SER A 117 -56.72 -9.93 -41.86
N ASP A 118 -55.67 -9.61 -41.08
CA ASP A 118 -54.97 -8.31 -41.21
C ASP A 118 -53.44 -8.32 -40.92
N ASN A 119 -52.68 -9.37 -41.29
CA ASN A 119 -51.21 -9.45 -41.09
C ASN A 119 -50.73 -9.31 -39.62
N VAL A 120 -51.59 -9.56 -38.63
CA VAL A 120 -51.23 -9.49 -37.20
C VAL A 120 -51.61 -10.79 -36.50
N SER A 121 -50.61 -11.55 -36.04
CA SER A 121 -50.84 -12.80 -35.28
C SER A 121 -50.84 -12.55 -33.77
N TYR A 122 -51.78 -13.19 -33.06
CA TYR A 122 -51.91 -13.19 -31.61
C TYR A 122 -52.02 -14.63 -31.10
N LEU A 123 -51.67 -14.87 -29.84
CA LEU A 123 -51.97 -16.11 -29.12
C LEU A 123 -52.51 -15.76 -27.73
N PHE A 124 -53.81 -15.91 -27.52
CA PHE A 124 -54.48 -15.62 -26.25
C PHE A 124 -55.17 -16.87 -25.71
N LEU A 125 -54.74 -17.32 -24.53
CA LEU A 125 -55.24 -18.55 -23.92
C LEU A 125 -55.61 -18.29 -22.46
N GLY A 126 -56.87 -18.52 -22.07
CA GLY A 126 -57.35 -18.36 -20.69
C GLY A 126 -58.39 -17.25 -20.52
N ILE A 127 -59.18 -17.36 -19.44
CA ILE A 127 -60.33 -16.47 -19.19
C ILE A 127 -59.86 -15.01 -19.07
N GLY A 128 -60.44 -14.11 -19.87
CA GLY A 128 -60.11 -12.68 -19.85
C GLY A 128 -58.73 -12.30 -20.39
N SER A 129 -57.99 -13.26 -20.96
CA SER A 129 -56.70 -13.03 -21.63
C SER A 129 -56.89 -12.18 -22.89
N GLY A 130 -56.07 -11.14 -23.05
CA GLY A 130 -56.11 -10.24 -24.23
C GLY A 130 -57.41 -9.46 -24.40
N SER A 131 -58.31 -9.46 -23.40
CA SER A 131 -59.51 -8.63 -23.43
C SER A 131 -59.13 -7.16 -23.58
N SER A 132 -59.90 -6.38 -24.33
CA SER A 132 -59.62 -4.95 -24.61
C SER A 132 -58.21 -4.64 -25.14
N ASN A 133 -57.50 -5.63 -25.70
CA ASN A 133 -56.19 -5.45 -26.29
C ASN A 133 -56.29 -4.79 -27.67
N ILE A 134 -55.86 -3.54 -27.82
CA ILE A 134 -55.81 -2.83 -29.12
C ILE A 134 -54.39 -2.74 -29.70
N GLY A 135 -53.42 -3.43 -29.09
CA GLY A 135 -52.01 -3.47 -29.50
C GLY A 135 -51.62 -4.78 -30.18
N GLN A 136 -50.63 -4.73 -31.07
CA GLN A 136 -50.28 -5.81 -32.01
C GLN A 136 -49.20 -6.79 -31.49
N PHE A 137 -49.19 -8.02 -32.01
CA PHE A 137 -48.14 -9.04 -31.80
C PHE A 137 -47.90 -9.46 -30.34
N ASN A 138 -48.96 -9.53 -29.54
CA ASN A 138 -48.87 -9.92 -28.14
C ASN A 138 -49.18 -11.42 -27.96
N THR A 139 -48.47 -12.07 -27.04
CA THR A 139 -48.73 -13.45 -26.57
C THR A 139 -49.23 -13.42 -25.14
N SER A 140 -50.38 -14.01 -24.84
CA SER A 140 -50.93 -14.13 -23.49
C SER A 140 -51.42 -15.54 -23.18
N LEU A 141 -51.11 -16.03 -21.98
CA LEU A 141 -51.63 -17.28 -21.42
C LEU A 141 -51.91 -17.10 -19.93
N GLY A 142 -53.17 -17.19 -19.50
CA GLY A 142 -53.58 -17.13 -18.10
C GLY A 142 -54.70 -16.14 -17.79
N LEU A 143 -55.27 -16.24 -16.59
CA LEU A 143 -56.45 -15.48 -16.17
C LEU A 143 -56.15 -13.96 -16.12
N ASN A 144 -56.93 -13.19 -16.90
CA ASN A 144 -56.84 -11.72 -17.00
C ASN A 144 -55.43 -11.20 -17.36
N SER A 145 -54.64 -11.97 -18.10
CA SER A 145 -53.37 -11.48 -18.62
C SER A 145 -53.62 -10.56 -19.83
N LEU A 146 -52.92 -9.40 -19.92
CA LEU A 146 -53.13 -8.39 -20.96
C LEU A 146 -54.58 -7.86 -21.09
N HIS A 147 -55.33 -7.82 -19.99
CA HIS A 147 -56.78 -7.50 -19.97
C HIS A 147 -57.17 -6.04 -20.28
N LEU A 148 -56.27 -5.08 -20.09
CA LEU A 148 -56.46 -3.65 -20.40
C LEU A 148 -55.25 -3.13 -21.17
N ASN A 149 -54.75 -3.89 -22.14
CA ASN A 149 -53.65 -3.45 -22.98
C ASN A 149 -54.12 -2.46 -24.04
N GLN A 150 -53.72 -1.19 -23.96
CA GLN A 150 -54.09 -0.21 -24.96
C GLN A 150 -53.16 -0.33 -26.18
N LEU A 151 -52.10 0.46 -26.25
CA LEU A 151 -51.22 0.56 -27.43
C LEU A 151 -50.03 -0.42 -27.41
N GLY A 152 -49.84 -1.18 -26.34
CA GLY A 152 -48.65 -2.02 -26.14
C GLY A 152 -48.52 -3.18 -27.13
N ARG A 153 -47.31 -3.44 -27.62
CA ARG A 153 -47.01 -4.42 -28.68
C ARG A 153 -45.88 -5.37 -28.31
N ASN A 154 -45.81 -6.53 -28.96
CA ASN A 154 -44.72 -7.51 -28.78
C ASN A 154 -44.51 -7.97 -27.33
N ASN A 155 -45.56 -8.00 -26.51
CA ASN A 155 -45.44 -8.43 -25.12
C ASN A 155 -45.74 -9.94 -24.97
N THR A 156 -45.03 -10.60 -24.07
CA THR A 156 -45.28 -11.98 -23.64
C THR A 156 -45.78 -11.98 -22.20
N ALA A 157 -47.00 -12.46 -21.96
CA ALA A 157 -47.64 -12.42 -20.65
C ALA A 157 -48.18 -13.81 -20.26
N LEU A 158 -47.62 -14.42 -19.21
CA LEU A 158 -47.94 -15.78 -18.78
C LEU A 158 -48.29 -15.81 -17.29
N GLY A 159 -49.55 -16.06 -16.95
CA GLY A 159 -50.02 -16.29 -15.58
C GLY A 159 -51.21 -15.40 -15.20
N TYR A 160 -51.34 -15.10 -13.91
CA TYR A 160 -52.50 -14.39 -13.35
C TYR A 160 -52.24 -12.88 -13.28
N LEU A 161 -53.11 -12.06 -13.87
CA LEU A 161 -53.02 -10.58 -13.88
C LEU A 161 -51.66 -10.03 -14.35
N THR A 162 -50.95 -10.77 -15.20
CA THR A 162 -49.68 -10.35 -15.79
C THR A 162 -49.94 -9.34 -16.91
N LEU A 163 -49.26 -8.19 -16.87
CA LEU A 163 -49.50 -7.06 -17.79
C LEU A 163 -50.99 -6.65 -17.84
N TYR A 164 -51.70 -6.72 -16.70
CA TYR A 164 -53.14 -6.46 -16.63
C TYR A 164 -53.53 -5.10 -17.22
N SER A 165 -52.85 -4.02 -16.83
CA SER A 165 -53.04 -2.67 -17.34
C SER A 165 -51.74 -2.19 -17.98
N ASN A 166 -51.65 -2.36 -19.31
CA ASN A 166 -50.50 -1.96 -20.09
C ASN A 166 -50.89 -0.84 -21.07
N VAL A 167 -50.44 0.39 -20.85
CA VAL A 167 -50.91 1.53 -21.67
C VAL A 167 -50.14 1.63 -22.99
N SER A 168 -48.83 1.83 -22.95
CA SER A 168 -47.99 1.91 -24.16
C SER A 168 -46.77 0.97 -24.17
N GLY A 169 -46.61 0.13 -23.14
CA GLY A 169 -45.44 -0.72 -22.99
C GLY A 169 -45.25 -1.72 -24.12
N ILE A 170 -44.06 -1.74 -24.73
CA ILE A 170 -43.68 -2.69 -25.79
C ILE A 170 -42.57 -3.64 -25.35
N ASN A 171 -42.48 -4.81 -25.99
CA ASN A 171 -41.38 -5.78 -25.81
C ASN A 171 -41.18 -6.23 -24.36
N ASN A 172 -42.24 -6.35 -23.56
CA ASN A 172 -42.14 -6.82 -22.18
C ASN A 172 -42.40 -8.32 -22.06
N VAL A 173 -41.70 -8.98 -21.13
CA VAL A 173 -41.93 -10.38 -20.74
C VAL A 173 -42.42 -10.38 -19.29
N ALA A 174 -43.60 -10.93 -19.03
CA ALA A 174 -44.21 -11.00 -17.70
C ALA A 174 -44.66 -12.43 -17.42
N ILE A 175 -44.06 -13.10 -16.43
CA ILE A 175 -44.37 -14.50 -16.09
C ILE A 175 -44.65 -14.65 -14.60
N GLY A 176 -45.84 -15.12 -14.22
CA GLY A 176 -46.22 -15.43 -12.84
C GLY A 176 -47.51 -14.72 -12.41
N THR A 177 -47.48 -14.06 -11.25
CA THR A 177 -48.67 -13.44 -10.66
C THR A 177 -48.47 -11.94 -10.48
N ASN A 178 -49.38 -11.12 -11.00
CA ASN A 178 -49.37 -9.66 -10.89
C ASN A 178 -48.04 -9.01 -11.34
N VAL A 179 -47.33 -9.67 -12.26
CA VAL A 179 -46.09 -9.15 -12.82
C VAL A 179 -46.42 -8.06 -13.84
N LEU A 180 -45.75 -6.91 -13.71
CA LEU A 180 -46.00 -5.75 -14.59
C LEU A 180 -47.49 -5.36 -14.65
N GLN A 181 -48.23 -5.51 -13.53
CA GLN A 181 -49.68 -5.31 -13.50
C GLN A 181 -50.10 -3.91 -13.95
N PHE A 182 -49.35 -2.89 -13.54
CA PHE A 182 -49.53 -1.50 -13.97
C PHE A 182 -48.28 -1.06 -14.71
N ASN A 183 -48.29 -1.18 -16.03
CA ASN A 183 -47.13 -0.94 -16.86
C ASN A 183 -47.38 0.10 -17.96
N ASN A 184 -46.50 1.08 -18.08
CA ASN A 184 -46.41 1.92 -19.26
C ASN A 184 -44.96 1.99 -19.81
N GLY A 185 -44.05 1.22 -19.20
CA GLY A 185 -42.67 1.04 -19.62
C GLY A 185 -42.46 -0.09 -20.64
N SER A 186 -41.28 -0.12 -21.27
CA SER A 186 -40.95 -1.02 -22.38
C SER A 186 -39.66 -1.80 -22.15
N CYS A 187 -39.51 -2.93 -22.84
CA CYS A 187 -38.31 -3.77 -22.81
C CYS A 187 -37.99 -4.33 -21.40
N ASN A 188 -39.00 -4.63 -20.58
CA ASN A 188 -38.81 -5.17 -19.24
C ASN A 188 -39.05 -6.68 -19.19
N THR A 189 -38.28 -7.40 -18.37
CA THR A 189 -38.48 -8.82 -18.07
C THR A 189 -38.83 -8.97 -16.60
N GLY A 190 -40.06 -9.35 -16.30
CA GLY A 190 -40.55 -9.69 -14.97
C GLY A 190 -40.88 -11.19 -14.86
N VAL A 191 -40.40 -11.85 -13.82
CA VAL A 191 -40.73 -13.25 -13.50
C VAL A 191 -40.96 -13.39 -11.99
N GLY A 192 -42.07 -13.99 -11.57
CA GLY A 192 -42.38 -14.26 -10.16
C GLY A 192 -43.72 -13.71 -9.71
N ASN A 193 -43.80 -13.29 -8.45
CA ASN A 193 -45.02 -12.77 -7.85
C ASN A 193 -44.83 -11.29 -7.52
N PHE A 194 -45.72 -10.42 -7.99
CA PHE A 194 -45.60 -8.96 -7.86
C PHE A 194 -44.27 -8.36 -8.35
N SER A 195 -43.56 -9.04 -9.24
CA SER A 195 -42.33 -8.51 -9.85
C SER A 195 -42.67 -7.34 -10.79
N LEU A 196 -41.99 -6.20 -10.64
CA LEU A 196 -42.26 -4.97 -11.41
C LEU A 196 -43.73 -4.52 -11.39
N ASN A 197 -44.46 -4.75 -10.28
CA ASN A 197 -45.91 -4.57 -10.22
C ASN A 197 -46.37 -3.16 -10.65
N ASN A 198 -45.67 -2.12 -10.19
CA ASN A 198 -45.93 -0.72 -10.54
C ASN A 198 -44.77 -0.15 -11.36
N ASN A 199 -44.82 -0.31 -12.69
CA ASN A 199 -43.82 0.21 -13.63
C ASN A 199 -44.39 1.27 -14.58
N LEU A 200 -44.46 2.52 -14.13
CA LEU A 200 -45.08 3.59 -14.94
C LEU A 200 -44.29 3.84 -16.22
N ASN A 201 -43.02 4.23 -16.16
CA ASN A 201 -42.23 4.62 -17.33
C ASN A 201 -40.86 3.92 -17.40
N GLY A 202 -40.56 2.98 -16.50
CA GLY A 202 -39.26 2.30 -16.45
C GLY A 202 -39.02 1.37 -17.64
N THR A 203 -37.81 1.37 -18.17
CA THR A 203 -37.43 0.58 -19.34
C THR A 203 -36.16 -0.24 -19.12
N TYR A 204 -36.01 -1.34 -19.85
CA TYR A 204 -34.82 -2.21 -19.79
C TYR A 204 -34.52 -2.79 -18.40
N ASN A 205 -35.55 -3.10 -17.61
CA ASN A 205 -35.38 -3.71 -16.30
C ASN A 205 -35.55 -5.24 -16.36
N THR A 206 -34.74 -5.97 -15.60
CA THR A 206 -34.89 -7.42 -15.37
C THR A 206 -35.21 -7.65 -13.89
N ALA A 207 -36.32 -8.33 -13.59
CA ALA A 207 -36.81 -8.53 -12.23
C ALA A 207 -37.31 -9.97 -12.03
N ILE A 208 -36.57 -10.77 -11.27
CA ILE A 208 -36.86 -12.20 -11.06
C ILE A 208 -37.00 -12.50 -9.56
N GLY A 209 -38.21 -12.76 -9.09
CA GLY A 209 -38.50 -13.11 -7.71
C GLY A 209 -39.84 -12.59 -7.20
N ASP A 210 -40.06 -12.75 -5.90
CA ASP A 210 -41.22 -12.21 -5.19
C ASP A 210 -40.99 -10.74 -4.81
N SER A 211 -41.86 -9.86 -5.27
CA SER A 211 -41.83 -8.41 -5.03
C SER A 211 -40.49 -7.75 -5.41
N THR A 212 -39.81 -8.25 -6.45
CA THR A 212 -38.63 -7.61 -7.04
C THR A 212 -39.03 -6.36 -7.82
N LEU A 213 -38.34 -5.23 -7.60
CA LEU A 213 -38.65 -3.97 -8.28
C LEU A 213 -40.14 -3.55 -8.18
N PHE A 214 -40.80 -3.87 -7.06
CA PHE A 214 -42.25 -3.71 -6.89
C PHE A 214 -42.76 -2.29 -7.19
N SER A 215 -42.03 -1.25 -6.76
CA SER A 215 -42.39 0.16 -6.90
C SER A 215 -41.45 0.92 -7.85
N ASN A 216 -41.14 0.37 -9.02
CA ASN A 216 -40.28 1.03 -10.01
C ASN A 216 -41.01 2.05 -10.89
N THR A 217 -41.15 3.31 -10.48
CA THR A 217 -41.96 4.25 -11.27
C THR A 217 -41.30 4.65 -12.59
N SER A 218 -40.02 5.03 -12.60
CA SER A 218 -39.32 5.49 -13.81
C SER A 218 -37.88 4.98 -13.96
N GLY A 219 -37.39 4.16 -13.02
CA GLY A 219 -36.05 3.58 -13.07
C GLY A 219 -35.81 2.73 -14.32
N THR A 220 -34.61 2.82 -14.88
CA THR A 220 -34.18 2.15 -16.12
C THR A 220 -32.90 1.37 -15.93
N TYR A 221 -32.70 0.32 -16.75
CA TYR A 221 -31.48 -0.51 -16.76
C TYR A 221 -31.15 -1.16 -15.41
N ASN A 222 -32.17 -1.56 -14.65
CA ASN A 222 -31.97 -2.25 -13.37
C ASN A 222 -32.06 -3.79 -13.54
N THR A 223 -31.18 -4.51 -12.86
CA THR A 223 -31.25 -5.98 -12.75
C THR A 223 -31.51 -6.36 -11.29
N ALA A 224 -32.63 -7.02 -11.00
CA ALA A 224 -33.03 -7.45 -9.66
C ALA A 224 -33.36 -8.95 -9.65
N VAL A 225 -32.73 -9.72 -8.76
CA VAL A 225 -32.98 -11.16 -8.58
C VAL A 225 -33.05 -11.50 -7.11
N GLY A 226 -34.15 -12.11 -6.68
CA GLY A 226 -34.38 -12.54 -5.29
C GLY A 226 -35.44 -11.73 -4.55
N LYS A 227 -36.07 -12.33 -3.54
CA LYS A 227 -37.23 -11.72 -2.87
C LYS A 227 -36.91 -10.33 -2.31
N ASN A 228 -37.75 -9.35 -2.64
CA ASN A 228 -37.66 -7.94 -2.25
C ASN A 228 -36.36 -7.21 -2.68
N ALA A 229 -35.63 -7.72 -3.67
CA ALA A 229 -34.51 -6.99 -4.27
C ALA A 229 -35.03 -5.74 -5.00
N LEU A 230 -34.41 -4.57 -4.74
CA LEU A 230 -34.82 -3.26 -5.29
C LEU A 230 -36.31 -2.91 -5.10
N LEU A 231 -36.92 -3.36 -3.99
CA LEU A 231 -38.37 -3.21 -3.72
C LEU A 231 -38.89 -1.78 -3.94
N SER A 232 -38.19 -0.77 -3.42
CA SER A 232 -38.64 0.63 -3.38
C SER A 232 -37.94 1.57 -4.37
N ASN A 233 -37.43 1.06 -5.50
CA ASN A 233 -36.66 1.84 -6.46
C ASN A 233 -37.51 2.81 -7.29
N ASN A 234 -37.79 4.02 -6.78
CA ASN A 234 -38.69 4.96 -7.48
C ASN A 234 -38.10 5.46 -8.82
N THR A 235 -36.86 5.96 -8.82
CA THR A 235 -36.22 6.64 -9.98
C THR A 235 -34.79 6.16 -10.27
N GLY A 236 -34.24 5.23 -9.48
CA GLY A 236 -32.85 4.80 -9.60
C GLY A 236 -32.58 4.03 -10.90
N ASN A 237 -31.47 4.33 -11.55
CA ASN A 237 -31.03 3.72 -12.80
C ASN A 237 -29.73 2.92 -12.62
N TYR A 238 -29.51 1.95 -13.49
CA TYR A 238 -28.24 1.20 -13.57
C TYR A 238 -27.87 0.47 -12.27
N ASN A 239 -28.85 -0.06 -11.55
CA ASN A 239 -28.60 -0.83 -10.33
C ASN A 239 -28.62 -2.34 -10.61
N THR A 240 -27.70 -3.08 -9.99
CA THR A 240 -27.70 -4.55 -9.97
C THR A 240 -27.93 -5.03 -8.55
N ALA A 241 -28.98 -5.80 -8.30
CA ALA A 241 -29.38 -6.29 -6.99
C ALA A 241 -29.66 -7.79 -7.04
N ILE A 242 -28.79 -8.61 -6.46
CA ILE A 242 -28.93 -10.07 -6.46
C ILE A 242 -28.88 -10.57 -5.02
N GLY A 243 -30.01 -11.03 -4.49
CA GLY A 243 -30.12 -11.55 -3.13
C GLY A 243 -31.42 -11.15 -2.44
N TRP A 244 -31.73 -11.81 -1.33
CA TRP A 244 -32.87 -11.41 -0.50
C TRP A 244 -32.65 -10.01 0.06
N LYS A 245 -33.58 -9.08 -0.24
CA LYS A 245 -33.55 -7.67 0.19
C LYS A 245 -32.27 -6.89 -0.19
N SER A 246 -31.53 -7.29 -1.22
CA SER A 246 -30.44 -6.47 -1.74
C SER A 246 -30.99 -5.15 -2.30
N LEU A 247 -30.41 -4.00 -1.94
CA LEU A 247 -30.87 -2.65 -2.34
C LEU A 247 -32.35 -2.37 -2.05
N ASN A 248 -32.91 -2.93 -0.96
CA ASN A 248 -34.35 -2.87 -0.69
C ASN A 248 -34.95 -1.45 -0.67
N LYS A 249 -34.26 -0.48 -0.06
CA LYS A 249 -34.71 0.92 0.06
C LYS A 249 -34.05 1.89 -0.95
N ASN A 250 -33.29 1.37 -1.92
CA ASN A 250 -32.51 2.19 -2.82
C ASN A 250 -33.35 3.11 -3.69
N THR A 251 -33.04 4.41 -3.68
CA THR A 251 -33.57 5.40 -4.65
C THR A 251 -32.47 6.01 -5.53
N ALA A 252 -31.21 5.57 -5.35
CA ALA A 252 -30.03 6.08 -6.04
C ALA A 252 -29.66 5.29 -7.31
N THR A 253 -28.63 5.76 -8.03
CA THR A 253 -28.14 5.15 -9.28
C THR A 253 -26.77 4.49 -9.13
N LEU A 254 -26.43 3.61 -10.07
CA LEU A 254 -25.09 3.00 -10.24
C LEU A 254 -24.64 2.11 -9.07
N ASN A 255 -25.56 1.47 -8.34
CA ASN A 255 -25.19 0.57 -7.24
C ASN A 255 -25.21 -0.91 -7.67
N THR A 256 -24.17 -1.66 -7.29
CA THR A 256 -24.10 -3.11 -7.43
C THR A 256 -24.16 -3.76 -6.05
N ALA A 257 -25.18 -4.57 -5.78
CA ALA A 257 -25.36 -5.32 -4.55
C ALA A 257 -25.58 -6.80 -4.85
N ILE A 258 -24.65 -7.65 -4.43
CA ILE A 258 -24.72 -9.10 -4.61
C ILE A 258 -24.55 -9.77 -3.26
N GLY A 259 -25.64 -10.30 -2.70
CA GLY A 259 -25.69 -10.91 -1.38
C GLY A 259 -26.96 -10.53 -0.63
N ALA A 260 -27.36 -11.37 0.32
CA ALA A 260 -28.50 -11.07 1.17
C ALA A 260 -28.24 -9.81 2.00
N LEU A 261 -29.20 -8.88 2.00
CA LEU A 261 -29.17 -7.62 2.74
C LEU A 261 -28.00 -6.68 2.41
N ALA A 262 -27.34 -6.89 1.26
CA ALA A 262 -26.32 -5.97 0.75
C ALA A 262 -26.98 -4.63 0.35
N LEU A 263 -26.45 -3.51 0.85
CA LEU A 263 -27.01 -2.16 0.64
C LEU A 263 -28.51 -2.01 0.98
N GLU A 264 -29.05 -2.79 1.94
CA GLU A 264 -30.49 -2.82 2.25
C GLU A 264 -31.08 -1.42 2.52
N LYS A 265 -30.35 -0.59 3.28
CA LYS A 265 -30.82 0.73 3.72
C LYS A 265 -30.35 1.90 2.83
N ASN A 266 -29.68 1.63 1.70
CA ASN A 266 -29.21 2.70 0.81
C ASN A 266 -30.38 3.58 0.38
N THR A 267 -30.26 4.89 0.51
CA THR A 267 -31.29 5.84 0.04
C THR A 267 -30.76 6.66 -1.12
N THR A 268 -29.72 7.46 -0.89
CA THR A 268 -29.19 8.44 -1.84
C THR A 268 -27.75 8.16 -2.27
N GLY A 269 -27.04 7.24 -1.62
CA GLY A 269 -25.67 6.88 -1.96
C GLY A 269 -25.52 6.30 -3.37
N VAL A 270 -24.60 6.86 -4.17
CA VAL A 270 -24.37 6.47 -5.58
C VAL A 270 -23.06 5.70 -5.77
N SER A 271 -22.98 4.91 -6.85
CA SER A 271 -21.74 4.27 -7.29
C SER A 271 -21.10 3.32 -6.27
N ASN A 272 -21.90 2.61 -5.46
CA ASN A 272 -21.39 1.65 -4.49
C ASN A 272 -21.36 0.22 -5.08
N THR A 273 -20.29 -0.52 -4.78
CA THR A 273 -20.20 -1.96 -5.04
C THR A 273 -20.18 -2.71 -3.72
N ALA A 274 -21.18 -3.56 -3.48
CA ALA A 274 -21.35 -4.36 -2.27
C ALA A 274 -21.50 -5.85 -2.64
N ILE A 275 -20.51 -6.67 -2.34
CA ILE A 275 -20.54 -8.11 -2.64
C ILE A 275 -20.32 -8.89 -1.34
N GLY A 276 -21.35 -9.59 -0.88
CA GLY A 276 -21.34 -10.34 0.37
C GLY A 276 -22.62 -10.13 1.18
N VAL A 277 -22.82 -10.99 2.17
CA VAL A 277 -23.97 -10.88 3.09
C VAL A 277 -23.73 -9.71 4.06
N TYR A 278 -24.74 -8.87 4.24
CA TYR A 278 -24.68 -7.67 5.10
C TYR A 278 -23.63 -6.61 4.69
N THR A 279 -23.05 -6.70 3.50
CA THR A 279 -22.08 -5.71 3.02
C THR A 279 -22.78 -4.36 2.80
N LEU A 280 -22.22 -3.27 3.36
CA LEU A 280 -22.82 -1.93 3.30
C LEU A 280 -24.29 -1.85 3.77
N ASN A 281 -24.72 -2.71 4.70
CA ASN A 281 -26.14 -2.85 5.07
C ASN A 281 -26.78 -1.54 5.55
N SER A 282 -26.05 -0.73 6.33
CA SER A 282 -26.56 0.52 6.91
C SER A 282 -26.28 1.77 6.09
N ASN A 283 -25.69 1.66 4.89
CA ASN A 283 -25.38 2.82 4.04
C ASN A 283 -26.65 3.61 3.76
N THR A 284 -26.66 4.93 3.96
CA THR A 284 -27.78 5.80 3.57
C THR A 284 -27.36 6.77 2.48
N GLU A 285 -26.24 7.47 2.67
CA GLU A 285 -25.78 8.57 1.81
C GLU A 285 -24.36 8.35 1.25
N GLY A 286 -23.58 7.43 1.86
CA GLY A 286 -22.21 7.14 1.44
C GLY A 286 -22.13 6.72 -0.04
N SER A 287 -21.18 7.31 -0.77
CA SER A 287 -21.03 7.12 -2.21
C SER A 287 -19.62 6.65 -2.58
N SER A 288 -19.50 6.01 -3.75
CA SER A 288 -18.22 5.53 -4.30
C SER A 288 -17.46 4.54 -3.40
N ASN A 289 -18.18 3.71 -2.64
CA ASN A 289 -17.56 2.66 -1.83
C ASN A 289 -17.46 1.33 -2.58
N THR A 290 -16.33 0.65 -2.46
CA THR A 290 -16.15 -0.73 -2.93
C THR A 290 -15.96 -1.64 -1.73
N ALA A 291 -16.94 -2.51 -1.47
CA ALA A 291 -16.97 -3.41 -0.33
C ALA A 291 -17.21 -4.85 -0.79
N ILE A 292 -16.29 -5.76 -0.43
CA ILE A 292 -16.38 -7.19 -0.77
C ILE A 292 -16.05 -8.01 0.47
N GLY A 293 -16.99 -8.84 0.90
CA GLY A 293 -16.88 -9.69 2.08
C GLY A 293 -18.03 -9.49 3.06
N THR A 294 -18.35 -10.55 3.80
CA THR A 294 -19.42 -10.52 4.81
C THR A 294 -19.17 -9.44 5.85
N ASN A 295 -20.19 -8.63 6.11
CA ASN A 295 -20.15 -7.50 7.07
C ASN A 295 -19.08 -6.43 6.76
N SER A 296 -18.54 -6.37 5.55
CA SER A 296 -17.65 -5.27 5.13
C SER A 296 -18.45 -3.96 5.05
N LEU A 297 -17.94 -2.89 5.68
CA LEU A 297 -18.60 -1.57 5.77
C LEU A 297 -20.04 -1.63 6.33
N PHE A 298 -20.33 -2.57 7.22
CA PHE A 298 -21.68 -2.86 7.72
C PHE A 298 -22.42 -1.63 8.26
N SER A 299 -21.76 -0.81 9.09
CA SER A 299 -22.35 0.34 9.78
C SER A 299 -22.22 1.67 9.03
N ASN A 300 -21.67 1.68 7.80
CA ASN A 300 -21.44 2.93 7.07
C ASN A 300 -22.75 3.69 6.93
N THR A 301 -22.81 4.98 7.27
CA THR A 301 -24.01 5.80 7.08
C THR A 301 -23.77 6.87 6.03
N GLY A 302 -22.64 7.58 6.12
CA GLY A 302 -22.27 8.67 5.20
C GLY A 302 -20.85 8.62 4.62
N GLY A 303 -19.99 7.71 5.10
CA GLY A 303 -18.60 7.62 4.62
C GLY A 303 -18.51 7.29 3.13
N GLY A 304 -17.66 8.00 2.39
CA GLY A 304 -17.48 7.84 0.95
C GLY A 304 -16.05 7.44 0.55
N ASN A 305 -15.89 6.96 -0.68
CA ASN A 305 -14.60 6.62 -1.28
C ASN A 305 -13.78 5.58 -0.49
N ASN A 306 -14.44 4.62 0.16
CA ASN A 306 -13.74 3.56 0.90
C ASN A 306 -13.58 2.29 0.04
N THR A 307 -12.43 1.63 0.16
CA THR A 307 -12.17 0.29 -0.39
C THR A 307 -12.03 -0.71 0.75
N ALA A 308 -12.92 -1.71 0.82
CA ALA A 308 -13.04 -2.63 1.95
C ALA A 308 -13.14 -4.09 1.46
N LEU A 309 -12.01 -4.80 1.42
CA LEU A 309 -11.89 -6.16 0.91
C LEU A 309 -11.53 -7.15 2.03
N GLY A 310 -12.53 -7.91 2.48
CA GLY A 310 -12.37 -8.90 3.54
C GLY A 310 -13.63 -9.03 4.41
N LYS A 311 -13.65 -10.06 5.25
CA LYS A 311 -14.71 -10.19 6.26
C LYS A 311 -14.53 -9.09 7.32
N SER A 312 -15.61 -8.38 7.64
CA SER A 312 -15.67 -7.37 8.71
C SER A 312 -14.63 -6.25 8.60
N THR A 313 -14.15 -5.92 7.39
CA THR A 313 -13.36 -4.71 7.16
C THR A 313 -14.20 -3.45 7.35
N LEU A 314 -13.68 -2.44 8.05
CA LEU A 314 -14.40 -1.18 8.30
C LEU A 314 -15.81 -1.39 8.88
N ASN A 315 -16.01 -2.42 9.71
CA ASN A 315 -17.33 -2.86 10.15
C ASN A 315 -18.12 -1.78 10.91
N SER A 316 -17.42 -1.00 11.73
CA SER A 316 -17.98 0.07 12.57
C SER A 316 -17.94 1.45 11.92
N ASN A 317 -17.50 1.57 10.67
CA ASN A 317 -17.35 2.87 10.00
C ASN A 317 -18.71 3.53 9.90
N THR A 318 -18.83 4.80 10.29
CA THR A 318 -20.08 5.58 10.16
C THR A 318 -19.89 6.70 9.15
N SER A 319 -18.87 7.54 9.32
CA SER A 319 -18.58 8.71 8.46
C SER A 319 -17.17 8.76 7.90
N GLY A 320 -16.27 7.86 8.32
CA GLY A 320 -14.90 7.79 7.82
C GLY A 320 -14.85 7.61 6.30
N SER A 321 -13.98 8.38 5.64
CA SER A 321 -13.89 8.43 4.17
C SER A 321 -12.46 8.24 3.68
N ASN A 322 -12.30 7.85 2.42
CA ASN A 322 -11.00 7.66 1.77
C ASN A 322 -10.11 6.61 2.48
N ASN A 323 -10.71 5.55 3.04
CA ASN A 323 -9.96 4.47 3.68
C ASN A 323 -9.77 3.27 2.74
N VAL A 324 -8.62 2.60 2.84
CA VAL A 324 -8.33 1.32 2.19
C VAL A 324 -8.12 0.27 3.27
N ALA A 325 -9.00 -0.73 3.33
CA ALA A 325 -8.96 -1.85 4.27
C ALA A 325 -8.97 -3.17 3.51
N ILE A 326 -7.88 -3.95 3.60
CA ILE A 326 -7.73 -5.23 2.91
C ILE A 326 -7.27 -6.29 3.90
N GLY A 327 -8.05 -7.35 4.09
CA GLY A 327 -7.79 -8.41 5.07
C GLY A 327 -8.89 -8.52 6.13
N VAL A 328 -9.02 -9.67 6.77
CA VAL A 328 -10.06 -9.88 7.78
C VAL A 328 -9.88 -8.89 8.94
N ASN A 329 -10.95 -8.21 9.35
CA ASN A 329 -10.96 -7.23 10.44
C ASN A 329 -9.97 -6.04 10.28
N ALA A 330 -9.49 -5.73 9.08
CA ALA A 330 -8.71 -4.52 8.85
C ALA A 330 -9.58 -3.28 9.10
N LEU A 331 -9.09 -2.33 9.92
CA LEU A 331 -9.85 -1.13 10.36
C LEU A 331 -11.23 -1.45 10.94
N GLN A 332 -11.41 -2.60 11.60
CA GLN A 332 -12.72 -3.07 12.08
C GLN A 332 -13.49 -2.02 12.89
N ASP A 333 -12.82 -1.38 13.86
CA ASP A 333 -13.43 -0.46 14.83
C ASP A 333 -13.36 1.01 14.39
N ASN A 334 -12.94 1.31 13.16
CA ASN A 334 -12.94 2.67 12.63
C ASN A 334 -14.36 3.20 12.60
N THR A 335 -14.61 4.38 13.16
CA THR A 335 -15.92 5.04 13.18
C THR A 335 -15.92 6.26 12.27
N SER A 336 -15.01 7.21 12.51
CA SER A 336 -14.89 8.46 11.75
C SER A 336 -13.51 8.71 11.15
N GLY A 337 -12.53 7.85 11.48
CA GLY A 337 -11.18 7.93 10.92
C GLY A 337 -11.19 7.88 9.39
N SER A 338 -10.39 8.73 8.78
CA SER A 338 -10.32 8.92 7.33
C SER A 338 -8.87 8.82 6.86
N THR A 339 -8.68 8.62 5.55
CA THR A 339 -7.37 8.56 4.90
C THR A 339 -6.42 7.51 5.47
N ASN A 340 -6.94 6.38 5.97
CA ASN A 340 -6.13 5.27 6.47
C ASN A 340 -5.95 4.17 5.41
N ILE A 341 -4.76 3.58 5.36
CA ILE A 341 -4.44 2.36 4.63
C ILE A 341 -4.16 1.26 5.65
N ALA A 342 -4.91 0.16 5.59
CA ALA A 342 -4.72 -1.02 6.41
C ALA A 342 -4.77 -2.28 5.54
N ILE A 343 -3.62 -2.94 5.37
CA ILE A 343 -3.47 -4.12 4.53
C ILE A 343 -2.89 -5.25 5.38
N GLY A 344 -3.72 -6.22 5.74
CA GLY A 344 -3.37 -7.34 6.60
C GLY A 344 -4.53 -7.72 7.52
N ASN A 345 -4.52 -8.97 8.00
CA ASN A 345 -5.51 -9.40 8.99
C ASN A 345 -5.29 -8.64 10.31
N PHE A 346 -6.34 -8.02 10.85
CA PHE A 346 -6.32 -7.11 12.00
C PHE A 346 -5.38 -5.88 11.86
N ALA A 347 -4.99 -5.49 10.65
CA ALA A 347 -4.23 -4.26 10.46
C ALA A 347 -5.06 -3.05 10.90
N ASN A 348 -4.49 -2.23 11.80
CA ASN A 348 -5.13 -1.05 12.39
C ASN A 348 -6.53 -1.29 13.01
N SER A 349 -6.82 -2.51 13.51
CA SER A 349 -8.18 -2.94 13.83
C SER A 349 -8.90 -2.07 14.87
N SER A 350 -8.19 -1.53 15.86
CA SER A 350 -8.77 -0.76 16.97
C SER A 350 -8.69 0.75 16.80
N ASN A 351 -8.34 1.25 15.61
CA ASN A 351 -8.32 2.69 15.33
C ASN A 351 -9.73 3.23 15.08
N GLN A 352 -10.24 4.12 15.93
CA GLN A 352 -11.60 4.68 15.81
C GLN A 352 -11.67 5.95 14.95
N ASN A 353 -10.89 6.96 15.34
CA ASN A 353 -10.96 8.31 14.75
C ASN A 353 -9.63 8.76 14.14
N GLY A 354 -8.56 7.99 14.33
CA GLY A 354 -7.24 8.34 13.83
C GLY A 354 -7.20 8.38 12.30
N THR A 355 -6.34 9.23 11.74
CA THR A 355 -6.30 9.54 10.31
C THR A 355 -4.89 9.42 9.75
N GLY A 356 -4.77 9.27 8.43
CA GLY A 356 -3.46 9.30 7.76
C GLY A 356 -2.51 8.17 8.14
N ASN A 357 -3.01 7.03 8.62
CA ASN A 357 -2.18 5.88 8.97
C ASN A 357 -1.91 4.98 7.76
N VAL A 358 -0.71 4.39 7.68
CA VAL A 358 -0.35 3.32 6.74
C VAL A 358 0.09 2.11 7.54
N MET A 359 -0.74 1.08 7.58
CA MET A 359 -0.52 -0.16 8.33
C MET A 359 -0.50 -1.35 7.38
N ILE A 360 0.65 -1.99 7.20
CA ILE A 360 0.82 -3.09 6.24
C ILE A 360 1.43 -4.29 6.97
N GLY A 361 0.66 -5.36 7.17
CA GLY A 361 1.09 -6.59 7.83
C GLY A 361 0.02 -7.18 8.75
N TYR A 362 0.16 -8.46 9.08
CA TYR A 362 -0.69 -9.13 10.08
C TYR A 362 -0.53 -8.42 11.43
N PHE A 363 -1.62 -7.91 12.00
CA PHE A 363 -1.65 -7.14 13.25
C PHE A 363 -0.78 -5.85 13.26
N ALA A 364 -0.34 -5.36 12.10
CA ALA A 364 0.38 -4.08 12.03
C ALA A 364 -0.50 -2.96 12.60
N GLY A 365 -0.02 -2.29 13.63
CA GLY A 365 -0.74 -1.21 14.30
C GLY A 365 -2.10 -1.58 14.90
N SER A 366 -2.40 -2.86 15.21
CA SER A 366 -3.75 -3.25 15.64
C SER A 366 -4.27 -2.45 16.84
N GLY A 367 -3.39 -2.08 17.77
CA GLY A 367 -3.75 -1.50 19.06
C GLY A 367 -4.26 -2.56 20.05
N THR A 368 -4.41 -2.16 21.31
CA THR A 368 -4.98 -3.01 22.37
C THR A 368 -6.38 -2.59 22.80
N GLN A 369 -6.77 -1.31 22.67
CA GLN A 369 -8.14 -0.81 22.93
C GLN A 369 -8.41 0.55 22.26
N ASN A 370 -9.50 0.70 21.49
CA ASN A 370 -10.13 1.99 21.12
C ASN A 370 -9.18 3.22 20.99
N ILE A 371 -8.13 3.10 20.19
CA ILE A 371 -7.13 4.16 20.03
C ILE A 371 -7.53 5.07 18.85
N SER A 372 -7.08 6.32 18.85
CA SER A 372 -7.22 7.26 17.71
C SER A 372 -5.86 7.81 17.35
N LYS A 373 -4.95 6.94 16.92
CA LYS A 373 -3.58 7.29 16.53
C LYS A 373 -3.56 7.74 15.07
N SER A 374 -2.73 8.71 14.75
CA SER A 374 -2.71 9.33 13.41
C SER A 374 -1.31 9.43 12.85
N SER A 375 -1.21 9.56 11.52
CA SER A 375 0.04 9.86 10.82
C SER A 375 1.16 8.83 11.05
N ASN A 376 0.80 7.58 11.31
CA ASN A 376 1.77 6.50 11.54
C ASN A 376 2.01 5.69 10.27
N ILE A 377 3.22 5.16 10.11
CA ILE A 377 3.57 4.19 9.06
C ILE A 377 4.15 2.93 9.72
N PHE A 378 3.38 1.86 9.83
CA PHE A 378 3.84 0.57 10.37
C PHE A 378 3.81 -0.52 9.30
N ILE A 379 4.96 -1.14 9.04
CA ILE A 379 5.15 -2.11 7.96
C ILE A 379 5.84 -3.37 8.48
N GLY A 380 5.14 -4.50 8.35
CA GLY A 380 5.56 -5.88 8.60
C GLY A 380 4.75 -6.60 9.68
N PHE A 381 5.06 -7.87 9.95
CA PHE A 381 4.33 -8.71 10.90
C PHE A 381 4.37 -8.09 12.31
N LYS A 382 3.19 -7.72 12.84
CA LYS A 382 3.01 -7.11 14.17
C LYS A 382 3.77 -5.79 14.40
N ALA A 383 4.22 -5.11 13.34
CA ALA A 383 4.88 -3.82 13.46
C ALA A 383 3.99 -2.81 14.21
N GLY A 384 4.49 -2.24 15.30
CA GLY A 384 3.76 -1.27 16.13
C GLY A 384 2.43 -1.79 16.67
N GLN A 385 2.26 -3.11 16.86
CA GLN A 385 0.99 -3.73 17.30
C GLN A 385 0.42 -3.04 18.55
N PHE A 386 1.28 -2.73 19.51
CA PHE A 386 0.93 -2.13 20.80
C PHE A 386 1.18 -0.61 20.85
N GLU A 387 1.57 -0.01 19.72
CA GLU A 387 1.87 1.43 19.66
C GLU A 387 0.58 2.24 19.60
N ASN A 388 0.49 3.23 20.47
CA ASN A 388 -0.67 4.12 20.62
C ASN A 388 -0.35 5.57 20.25
N GLY A 389 0.93 5.90 20.06
CA GLY A 389 1.38 7.21 19.61
C GLY A 389 1.04 7.51 18.15
N SER A 390 1.15 8.79 17.82
CA SER A 390 0.99 9.33 16.46
C SER A 390 2.33 9.76 15.90
N ASN A 391 2.41 9.97 14.58
CA ASN A 391 3.61 10.44 13.89
C ASN A 391 4.80 9.48 13.96
N LEU A 392 4.57 8.17 14.06
CA LEU A 392 5.63 7.17 14.21
C LEU A 392 5.86 6.33 12.95
N LEU A 393 7.11 5.97 12.70
CA LEU A 393 7.53 4.99 11.69
C LEU A 393 8.01 3.72 12.38
N TYR A 394 7.46 2.58 11.99
CA TYR A 394 7.94 1.24 12.38
C TYR A 394 8.09 0.40 11.12
N ILE A 395 9.31 -0.02 10.80
CA ILE A 395 9.57 -1.08 9.82
C ILE A 395 10.20 -2.24 10.57
N GLU A 396 9.44 -3.32 10.72
CA GLU A 396 9.77 -4.44 11.60
C GLU A 396 8.97 -5.69 11.20
N ASN A 397 9.45 -6.88 11.53
CA ASN A 397 8.72 -8.13 11.23
C ASN A 397 8.52 -8.98 12.50
N SER A 398 8.24 -8.30 13.62
CA SER A 398 8.01 -8.86 14.94
C SER A 398 7.17 -7.90 15.80
N GLU A 399 6.85 -8.31 17.03
CA GLU A 399 6.17 -7.47 18.03
C GLU A 399 7.13 -6.62 18.89
N SER A 400 8.39 -6.49 18.45
CA SER A 400 9.42 -5.72 19.16
C SER A 400 9.02 -4.25 19.33
N SER A 401 9.26 -3.70 20.52
CA SER A 401 9.18 -2.26 20.78
C SER A 401 10.41 -1.49 20.25
N ALA A 402 11.47 -2.18 19.84
CA ALA A 402 12.62 -1.64 19.15
C ALA A 402 12.61 -2.15 17.69
N PRO A 403 11.88 -1.49 16.77
CA PRO A 403 11.78 -1.93 15.39
C PRO A 403 13.10 -1.73 14.65
N LEU A 404 13.40 -2.51 13.61
CA LEU A 404 14.62 -2.39 12.80
C LEU A 404 14.86 -0.93 12.37
N ILE A 405 13.81 -0.28 11.89
CA ILE A 405 13.76 1.16 11.64
C ILE A 405 12.64 1.76 12.47
N TRP A 406 13.02 2.73 13.31
CA TRP A 406 12.10 3.56 14.06
C TRP A 406 12.16 4.99 13.53
N GLY A 407 11.07 5.73 13.62
CA GLY A 407 11.09 7.16 13.36
C GLY A 407 9.96 7.91 14.05
N ASN A 408 10.15 9.22 14.15
CA ASN A 408 9.18 10.17 14.65
C ASN A 408 9.12 11.36 13.69
N PHE A 409 8.03 11.44 12.94
CA PHE A 409 7.78 12.47 11.93
C PHE A 409 7.51 13.86 12.53
N GLU A 410 7.16 13.95 13.81
CA GLU A 410 6.94 15.23 14.48
C GLU A 410 8.26 15.97 14.77
N ASN A 411 9.33 15.21 14.99
CA ASN A 411 10.66 15.74 15.32
C ASN A 411 11.69 15.52 14.21
N ASP A 412 11.26 15.05 13.02
CA ASP A 412 12.13 14.66 11.91
C ASP A 412 13.24 13.66 12.31
N ILE A 413 12.91 12.71 13.19
CA ILE A 413 13.85 11.71 13.70
C ILE A 413 13.68 10.39 12.94
N ALA A 414 14.80 9.82 12.48
CA ALA A 414 14.90 8.45 12.04
C ALA A 414 16.04 7.73 12.79
N ALA A 415 15.77 6.51 13.26
CA ALA A 415 16.72 5.70 14.00
C ALA A 415 16.77 4.26 13.42
N ILE A 416 17.97 3.70 13.35
CA ILE A 416 18.21 2.30 12.99
C ILE A 416 18.57 1.54 14.27
N ASN A 417 17.66 0.70 14.76
CA ASN A 417 17.93 -0.10 15.97
C ASN A 417 18.83 -1.33 15.67
N GLY A 418 18.86 -1.77 14.41
CA GLY A 418 19.76 -2.82 13.92
C GLY A 418 21.21 -2.34 13.75
N LYS A 419 21.87 -2.85 12.70
CA LYS A 419 23.17 -2.39 12.21
C LYS A 419 23.00 -1.81 10.81
N PHE A 420 23.71 -0.73 10.50
CA PHE A 420 23.66 -0.04 9.22
C PHE A 420 24.97 -0.24 8.45
N GLY A 421 24.93 -1.07 7.42
CA GLY A 421 26.06 -1.32 6.54
C GLY A 421 25.97 -0.49 5.26
N VAL A 422 27.05 0.22 4.93
CA VAL A 422 27.25 0.89 3.63
C VAL A 422 28.36 0.15 2.92
N GLY A 423 28.05 -0.50 1.80
CA GLY A 423 29.00 -1.36 1.08
C GLY A 423 29.20 -2.76 1.69
N THR A 424 28.46 -3.11 2.76
CA THR A 424 28.45 -4.45 3.37
C THR A 424 27.02 -4.87 3.74
N GLN A 425 26.71 -6.16 3.58
CA GLN A 425 25.42 -6.76 4.00
C GLN A 425 25.49 -7.40 5.38
N ALA A 426 26.70 -7.57 5.93
CA ALA A 426 26.93 -8.23 7.21
C ALA A 426 27.81 -7.37 8.12
N PRO A 427 27.37 -6.15 8.47
CA PRO A 427 28.16 -5.27 9.32
C PRO A 427 28.46 -5.92 10.69
N SER A 428 29.71 -5.87 11.14
CA SER A 428 30.12 -6.23 12.49
C SER A 428 29.73 -5.15 13.50
N ASP A 429 29.68 -3.90 13.07
CA ASP A 429 29.44 -2.74 13.93
C ASP A 429 28.09 -2.07 13.70
N LYS A 430 27.70 -1.14 14.59
CA LYS A 430 26.42 -0.43 14.49
C LYS A 430 26.30 0.40 13.20
N VAL A 431 27.40 1.03 12.80
CA VAL A 431 27.57 1.68 11.49
C VAL A 431 28.90 1.18 10.93
N GLU A 432 28.87 0.53 9.78
CA GLU A 432 30.07 0.07 9.09
C GLU A 432 30.04 0.57 7.65
N ILE A 433 31.11 1.25 7.25
CA ILE A 433 31.26 1.73 5.89
C ILE A 433 32.48 1.06 5.26
N VAL A 434 32.23 0.25 4.25
CA VAL A 434 33.25 -0.48 3.49
C VAL A 434 33.27 0.07 2.07
N ALA A 435 34.37 0.71 1.69
CA ALA A 435 34.59 1.20 0.33
C ALA A 435 35.45 0.23 -0.48
N ALA A 436 35.21 0.20 -1.79
CA ALA A 436 36.08 -0.50 -2.72
C ALA A 436 37.45 0.21 -2.82
N THR A 437 38.47 -0.52 -3.27
CA THR A 437 39.81 0.05 -3.49
C THR A 437 39.74 1.23 -4.46
N GLY A 438 40.20 2.40 -4.00
CA GLY A 438 40.20 3.65 -4.79
C GLY A 438 39.02 4.58 -4.55
N GLU A 439 38.04 4.18 -3.72
CA GLU A 439 36.93 5.04 -3.31
C GLU A 439 37.17 5.68 -1.93
N ASP A 440 36.45 6.75 -1.63
CA ASP A 440 36.43 7.31 -0.28
C ASP A 440 35.50 6.49 0.60
N ALA A 441 35.96 6.02 1.76
CA ALA A 441 35.11 5.33 2.73
C ALA A 441 34.10 6.27 3.38
N LEU A 442 34.48 7.51 3.68
CA LEU A 442 33.56 8.51 4.22
C LEU A 442 33.97 9.91 3.77
N ARG A 443 33.00 10.70 3.32
CA ARG A 443 33.20 12.12 3.01
C ARG A 443 32.07 12.96 3.61
N VAL A 444 32.42 13.86 4.51
CA VAL A 444 31.49 14.86 5.07
C VAL A 444 31.75 16.20 4.40
N LYS A 445 30.76 16.72 3.67
CA LYS A 445 30.81 18.04 3.02
C LYS A 445 29.89 19.04 3.73
N ILE A 446 30.36 20.27 3.89
CA ILE A 446 29.58 21.43 4.35
C ILE A 446 29.81 22.55 3.34
N ASP A 447 28.74 23.14 2.80
CA ASP A 447 28.80 24.18 1.75
C ASP A 447 29.71 23.79 0.57
N ASN A 448 29.57 22.55 0.09
CA ASN A 448 30.41 21.92 -0.93
C ASN A 448 31.90 21.73 -0.60
N ALA A 449 32.37 22.17 0.57
CA ALA A 449 33.73 21.94 1.03
C ALA A 449 33.85 20.65 1.84
N THR A 450 34.89 19.86 1.60
CA THR A 450 35.16 18.65 2.40
C THR A 450 35.69 19.05 3.78
N LYS A 451 35.05 18.55 4.85
CA LYS A 451 35.44 18.81 6.24
C LYS A 451 36.10 17.60 6.90
N LEU A 452 35.65 16.40 6.55
CA LEU A 452 36.25 15.13 6.93
C LEU A 452 36.29 14.21 5.71
N ARG A 453 37.44 13.58 5.48
CA ARG A 453 37.63 12.57 4.44
C ARG A 453 38.41 11.39 5.01
N VAL A 454 37.86 10.19 4.85
CA VAL A 454 38.53 8.92 5.14
C VAL A 454 38.69 8.18 3.81
N LEU A 455 39.93 8.01 3.38
CA LEU A 455 40.27 7.33 2.13
C LEU A 455 40.34 5.81 2.37
N ALA A 456 39.94 4.99 1.40
CA ALA A 456 40.04 3.53 1.52
C ALA A 456 41.50 3.05 1.74
N ASN A 457 42.49 3.80 1.24
CA ASN A 457 43.89 3.39 1.19
C ASN A 457 44.88 4.38 1.84
N GLY A 458 44.44 5.36 2.64
CA GLY A 458 45.34 6.43 3.13
C GLY A 458 44.79 7.31 4.27
N GLY A 459 45.66 8.20 4.76
CA GLY A 459 45.46 9.00 5.97
C GLY A 459 44.20 9.88 6.00
N THR A 460 43.82 10.29 7.20
CA THR A 460 42.63 11.13 7.45
C THR A 460 42.96 12.60 7.25
N THR A 461 42.10 13.35 6.55
CA THR A 461 42.18 14.82 6.50
C THR A 461 41.09 15.46 7.34
N ILE A 462 41.43 16.46 8.15
CA ILE A 462 40.49 17.26 8.92
C ILE A 462 40.62 18.74 8.53
N GLY A 463 39.51 19.34 8.08
CA GLY A 463 39.44 20.78 7.75
C GLY A 463 40.16 21.22 6.47
N ALA A 464 40.80 20.30 5.74
CA ALA A 464 41.57 20.60 4.55
C ALA A 464 40.81 20.28 3.25
N ASN A 465 40.87 21.20 2.28
CA ASN A 465 40.42 20.94 0.91
C ASN A 465 41.54 20.29 0.09
N PHE A 466 42.00 19.10 0.49
CA PHE A 466 43.17 18.44 -0.10
C PHE A 466 42.78 17.54 -1.29
N ALA A 467 43.30 17.87 -2.48
CA ALA A 467 43.12 17.11 -3.71
C ALA A 467 44.17 15.97 -3.82
N GLY A 468 44.15 15.01 -2.89
CA GLY A 468 45.09 13.87 -2.92
C GLY A 468 44.95 12.92 -1.73
N THR A 469 45.76 11.86 -1.71
CA THR A 469 45.96 11.03 -0.50
C THR A 469 47.03 11.68 0.35
N PRO A 470 46.76 12.03 1.62
CA PRO A 470 47.80 12.57 2.49
C PRO A 470 48.96 11.58 2.60
N ALA A 471 50.19 12.07 2.42
CA ALA A 471 51.40 11.28 2.67
C ALA A 471 51.54 10.93 4.17
N ASN A 472 50.90 11.72 5.04
CA ASN A 472 50.91 11.55 6.50
C ASN A 472 49.62 10.87 6.97
N GLY A 473 49.69 10.04 8.01
CA GLY A 473 48.51 9.34 8.55
C GLY A 473 47.37 10.28 9.00
N LEU A 474 47.69 11.51 9.40
CA LEU A 474 46.73 12.57 9.73
C LEU A 474 47.23 13.93 9.17
N TYR A 475 46.41 14.59 8.37
CA TYR A 475 46.64 15.97 7.90
C TYR A 475 45.55 16.89 8.44
N VAL A 476 45.93 17.93 9.18
CA VAL A 476 45.01 18.90 9.78
C VAL A 476 45.35 20.29 9.24
N ALA A 477 44.37 20.97 8.65
CA ALA A 477 44.50 22.38 8.31
C ALA A 477 44.11 23.23 9.54
N GLY A 478 45.10 23.81 10.21
CA GLY A 478 44.93 24.66 11.39
C GLY A 478 45.67 24.14 12.63
N ASP A 479 45.29 24.67 13.80
CA ASP A 479 45.94 24.35 15.08
C ASP A 479 45.49 22.98 15.62
N ILE A 480 46.42 22.23 16.20
CA ILE A 480 46.15 21.01 16.97
C ILE A 480 46.32 21.36 18.45
N GLN A 481 45.21 21.47 19.19
CA GLN A 481 45.27 21.61 20.65
C GLN A 481 45.40 20.23 21.29
N ASN A 482 46.53 19.98 21.94
CA ASN A 482 46.77 18.76 22.71
C ASN A 482 47.16 19.14 24.15
N PRO A 483 46.20 19.20 25.09
CA PRO A 483 46.45 19.63 26.47
C PRO A 483 47.48 18.77 27.21
N SER A 484 47.68 17.53 26.76
CA SER A 484 48.60 16.57 27.38
C SER A 484 49.93 16.43 26.64
N GLY A 485 50.12 17.17 25.55
CA GLY A 485 51.33 17.12 24.73
C GLY A 485 51.43 15.88 23.82
N VAL A 486 52.32 15.94 22.84
CA VAL A 486 52.58 14.82 21.93
C VAL A 486 53.62 13.89 22.56
N LEU A 487 53.21 12.67 22.90
CA LEU A 487 54.13 11.64 23.41
C LEU A 487 54.87 10.99 22.24
N HIS A 488 56.20 10.99 22.33
CA HIS A 488 57.07 10.25 21.43
C HIS A 488 57.58 9.00 22.13
N SER A 489 57.40 7.83 21.52
CA SER A 489 57.96 6.58 22.07
C SER A 489 59.49 6.68 22.13
N SER A 490 60.06 6.55 23.33
CA SER A 490 61.50 6.79 23.59
C SER A 490 62.15 5.73 24.48
N ASP A 491 61.45 4.63 24.76
CA ASP A 491 61.96 3.49 25.55
C ASP A 491 63.26 2.92 24.94
N ILE A 492 64.24 2.60 25.78
CA ILE A 492 65.54 2.09 25.34
C ILE A 492 65.41 0.79 24.52
N ARG A 493 64.39 -0.04 24.80
CA ARG A 493 64.14 -1.30 24.08
C ARG A 493 63.74 -1.08 22.62
N PHE A 494 63.27 0.11 22.27
CA PHE A 494 62.89 0.47 20.89
C PHE A 494 64.06 1.10 20.12
N LYS A 495 65.24 1.24 20.73
CA LYS A 495 66.41 1.90 20.15
C LYS A 495 67.59 0.95 20.00
N LYS A 496 68.41 1.17 18.98
CA LYS A 496 69.67 0.48 18.72
C LYS A 496 70.72 1.49 18.26
N ASN A 497 72.01 1.16 18.39
CA ASN A 497 73.12 2.03 18.01
C ASN A 497 73.05 3.41 18.70
N ILE A 498 72.93 3.41 20.03
CA ILE A 498 72.76 4.63 20.84
C ILE A 498 74.13 5.28 21.07
N THR A 499 74.36 6.43 20.46
CA THR A 499 75.58 7.24 20.64
C THR A 499 75.19 8.69 20.99
N SER A 500 76.06 9.40 21.73
CA SER A 500 75.86 10.85 21.93
C SER A 500 76.03 11.61 20.61
N ILE A 501 75.49 12.82 20.55
CA ILE A 501 75.58 13.70 19.37
C ILE A 501 76.84 14.56 19.51
N PRO A 502 77.88 14.35 18.69
CA PRO A 502 79.13 15.09 18.81
C PRO A 502 79.06 16.44 18.08
N ASN A 503 79.84 17.43 18.55
CA ASN A 503 80.06 18.72 17.90
C ASN A 503 78.77 19.50 17.62
N CYS A 504 77.79 19.39 18.52
CA CYS A 504 76.44 19.91 18.29
C CYS A 504 76.44 21.44 18.19
N ILE A 505 77.30 22.14 18.93
CA ILE A 505 77.39 23.60 18.90
C ILE A 505 77.88 24.13 17.55
N GLU A 506 78.82 23.45 16.90
CA GLU A 506 79.32 23.87 15.59
C GLU A 506 78.25 23.62 14.51
N SER A 507 77.49 22.54 14.61
CA SER A 507 76.38 22.27 13.70
C SER A 507 75.21 23.26 13.89
N ILE A 508 74.79 23.55 15.12
CA ILE A 508 73.66 24.47 15.39
C ILE A 508 73.98 25.92 14.97
N LYS A 509 75.24 26.35 15.01
CA LYS A 509 75.64 27.70 14.55
C LYS A 509 75.30 27.99 13.09
N PHE A 510 75.12 26.98 12.26
CA PHE A 510 74.70 27.14 10.87
C PHE A 510 73.19 27.37 10.69
N LEU A 511 72.41 27.23 11.76
CA LEU A 511 70.95 27.40 11.74
C LEU A 511 70.57 28.81 12.20
N ASN A 512 69.69 29.47 11.45
CA ASN A 512 69.15 30.78 11.81
C ASN A 512 67.72 30.65 12.36
N GLY A 513 67.50 31.16 13.56
CA GLY A 513 66.15 31.46 14.05
C GLY A 513 65.61 32.70 13.34
N ILE A 514 64.47 32.57 12.67
CA ILE A 514 63.89 33.64 11.84
C ILE A 514 62.46 33.97 12.28
N TYR A 515 62.07 35.22 12.04
CA TYR A 515 60.65 35.61 11.97
C TYR A 515 60.19 35.52 10.52
N TYR A 516 58.97 35.06 10.31
CA TYR A 516 58.39 35.01 8.98
C TYR A 516 56.88 35.22 9.01
N ASP A 517 56.37 35.75 7.90
CA ASP A 517 54.94 35.90 7.62
C ASP A 517 54.58 34.93 6.47
N TRP A 518 53.47 34.21 6.59
CA TRP A 518 53.08 33.24 5.57
C TRP A 518 52.57 33.92 4.30
N LYS A 519 52.90 33.34 3.14
CA LYS A 519 52.41 33.76 1.82
C LYS A 519 50.96 33.30 1.58
N THR A 520 50.02 33.85 2.36
CA THR A 520 48.60 33.44 2.36
C THR A 520 47.90 33.66 1.02
N GLU A 521 48.27 34.69 0.26
CA GLU A 521 47.70 35.00 -1.06
C GLU A 521 48.22 34.09 -2.19
N GLU A 522 49.50 33.69 -2.14
CA GLU A 522 50.09 32.78 -3.13
C GLU A 522 49.68 31.32 -2.91
N PHE A 523 49.34 30.95 -1.66
CA PHE A 523 48.96 29.60 -1.26
C PHE A 523 47.64 29.58 -0.47
N PRO A 524 46.51 30.02 -1.07
CA PRO A 524 45.24 30.15 -0.36
C PRO A 524 44.70 28.80 0.13
N ASP A 525 44.98 27.72 -0.60
CA ASP A 525 44.51 26.37 -0.26
C ASP A 525 45.25 25.75 0.95
N ARG A 526 46.39 26.33 1.36
CA ARG A 526 47.14 25.89 2.53
C ARG A 526 46.60 26.46 3.85
N ASN A 527 45.74 27.48 3.76
CA ASN A 527 45.05 28.09 4.89
C ASN A 527 46.00 28.50 6.04
N PHE A 528 47.13 29.09 5.69
CA PHE A 528 48.12 29.53 6.67
C PHE A 528 47.58 30.66 7.56
N ASN A 529 48.09 30.71 8.79
CA ASN A 529 47.80 31.82 9.70
C ASN A 529 48.40 33.12 9.18
N ASN A 530 47.65 34.21 9.30
CA ASN A 530 48.02 35.58 8.92
C ASN A 530 48.80 36.35 10.01
N LYS A 531 49.11 35.71 11.14
CA LYS A 531 50.00 36.23 12.18
C LYS A 531 51.45 35.86 11.92
N ARG A 532 52.37 36.75 12.32
CA ARG A 532 53.81 36.50 12.34
C ARG A 532 54.17 35.26 13.13
N GLN A 533 55.08 34.45 12.58
CA GLN A 533 55.57 33.21 13.17
C GLN A 533 57.08 33.30 13.46
N ILE A 534 57.55 32.36 14.29
CA ILE A 534 58.96 32.16 14.64
C ILE A 534 59.33 30.73 14.25
N GLY A 535 60.49 30.55 13.62
CA GLY A 535 60.95 29.21 13.26
C GLY A 535 62.31 29.19 12.56
N VAL A 536 62.54 28.13 11.79
CA VAL A 536 63.74 27.88 10.98
C VAL A 536 63.35 27.54 9.54
N ILE A 537 64.27 27.75 8.60
CA ILE A 537 64.08 27.36 7.20
C ILE A 537 64.43 25.88 7.01
N ALA A 538 63.49 25.08 6.52
CA ALA A 538 63.69 23.63 6.36
C ALA A 538 64.89 23.28 5.46
N GLN A 539 65.13 24.05 4.41
CA GLN A 539 66.25 23.88 3.49
C GLN A 539 67.61 24.17 4.14
N GLU A 540 67.65 24.99 5.19
CA GLU A 540 68.89 25.23 5.96
C GLU A 540 69.11 24.08 6.94
N VAL A 541 68.05 23.66 7.64
CA VAL A 541 68.10 22.52 8.57
C VAL A 541 68.55 21.26 7.83
N GLU A 542 68.04 20.99 6.63
CA GLU A 542 68.36 19.79 5.85
C GLU A 542 69.85 19.64 5.55
N LYS A 543 70.58 20.75 5.37
CA LYS A 543 72.02 20.72 5.07
C LYS A 543 72.86 20.22 6.24
N VAL A 544 72.36 20.42 7.47
CA VAL A 544 73.08 20.13 8.71
C VAL A 544 72.53 18.88 9.38
N PHE A 545 71.21 18.76 9.44
CA PHE A 545 70.45 17.69 10.09
C PHE A 545 69.34 17.20 9.15
N PRO A 546 69.67 16.47 8.07
CA PRO A 546 68.68 15.99 7.10
C PRO A 546 67.59 15.12 7.74
N GLU A 547 67.90 14.40 8.81
CA GLU A 547 66.96 13.54 9.56
C GLU A 547 65.85 14.30 10.32
N LEU A 548 65.96 15.63 10.42
CA LEU A 548 64.92 16.51 10.98
C LEU A 548 63.94 17.00 9.92
N VAL A 549 64.23 16.79 8.64
CA VAL A 549 63.44 17.34 7.53
C VAL A 549 62.69 16.23 6.81
N SER A 550 61.40 16.44 6.58
CA SER A 550 60.58 15.59 5.74
C SER A 550 60.17 16.37 4.50
N THR A 551 60.17 15.72 3.34
CA THR A 551 59.68 16.30 2.08
C THR A 551 58.38 15.60 1.69
N ASP A 552 57.33 16.36 1.36
CA ASP A 552 56.07 15.80 0.89
C ASP A 552 56.11 15.42 -0.60
N ASN A 553 55.03 14.84 -1.10
CA ASN A 553 54.93 14.40 -2.50
C ASN A 553 54.95 15.55 -3.51
N GLU A 554 54.73 16.79 -3.08
CA GLU A 554 54.78 17.99 -3.91
C GLU A 554 56.16 18.67 -3.86
N GLY A 555 57.07 18.17 -3.02
CA GLY A 555 58.43 18.70 -2.85
C GLY A 555 58.57 19.74 -1.74
N TYR A 556 57.51 20.05 -0.98
CA TYR A 556 57.59 20.98 0.14
C TYR A 556 58.20 20.31 1.38
N LYS A 557 59.05 21.07 2.09
CA LYS A 557 59.84 20.59 3.22
C LYS A 557 59.26 21.04 4.55
N SER A 558 59.26 20.16 5.54
CA SER A 558 58.79 20.40 6.90
C SER A 558 59.84 19.98 7.91
N VAL A 559 59.94 20.70 9.03
CA VAL A 559 60.92 20.44 10.11
C VAL A 559 60.24 19.78 11.30
N ASN A 560 60.85 18.72 11.83
CA ASN A 560 60.46 18.12 13.08
C ASN A 560 61.07 18.86 14.28
N TYR A 561 60.38 19.91 14.74
CA TYR A 561 60.83 20.74 15.86
C TYR A 561 61.04 19.96 17.17
N SER A 562 60.27 18.88 17.41
CA SER A 562 60.43 18.06 18.63
C SER A 562 61.81 17.41 18.75
N LYS A 563 62.47 17.17 17.61
CA LYS A 563 63.82 16.59 17.55
C LYS A 563 64.94 17.62 17.67
N LEU A 564 64.63 18.92 17.74
CA LEU A 564 65.62 19.95 18.07
C LEU A 564 65.96 19.95 19.56
N SER A 565 65.05 19.53 20.44
CA SER A 565 65.31 19.55 21.89
C SER A 565 66.53 18.73 22.31
N PRO A 566 66.75 17.48 21.84
CA PRO A 566 67.99 16.74 22.12
C PRO A 566 69.26 17.44 21.62
N LEU A 567 69.20 18.11 20.46
CA LEU A 567 70.33 18.87 19.93
C LEU A 567 70.65 20.07 20.83
N LEU A 568 69.62 20.80 21.26
CA LEU A 568 69.79 21.92 22.20
C LEU A 568 70.35 21.45 23.55
N ILE A 569 69.96 20.28 24.04
CA ILE A 569 70.51 19.71 25.28
C ILE A 569 72.03 19.49 25.16
N GLU A 570 72.49 18.85 24.08
CA GLU A 570 73.94 18.61 23.89
C GLU A 570 74.71 19.90 23.60
N ALA A 571 74.13 20.85 22.85
CA ALA A 571 74.76 22.15 22.61
C ALA A 571 74.91 22.98 23.89
N ILE A 572 73.93 22.95 24.81
CA ILE A 572 74.03 23.61 26.12
C ILE A 572 75.13 22.95 26.96
N LYS A 573 75.22 21.61 26.97
CA LYS A 573 76.30 20.90 27.66
C LYS A 573 77.68 21.27 27.11
N GLU A 574 77.83 21.32 25.79
CA GLU A 574 79.07 21.76 25.14
C GLU A 574 79.40 23.23 25.47
N GLN A 575 78.39 24.10 25.55
CA GLN A 575 78.56 25.50 25.94
C GLN A 575 79.00 25.63 27.41
N GLU A 576 78.43 24.85 28.32
CA GLU A 576 78.78 24.87 29.74
C GLU A 576 80.23 24.47 29.96
N ILE A 577 80.71 23.42 29.28
CA ILE A 577 82.13 23.00 29.33
C ILE A 577 83.05 24.15 28.89
N ARG A 578 82.68 24.91 27.86
CA ARG A 578 83.46 26.07 27.41
C ARG A 578 83.45 27.21 28.43
N ILE A 579 82.33 27.44 29.12
CA ILE A 579 82.20 28.45 30.18
C ILE A 579 83.06 28.07 31.39
N GLU A 580 82.97 26.83 31.87
CA GLU A 580 83.80 26.31 32.97
C GLU A 580 85.29 26.47 32.65
N HIS A 581 85.69 26.16 31.42
CA HIS A 581 87.07 26.36 30.98
C HIS A 581 87.52 27.83 31.09
N ILE A 582 86.69 28.77 30.64
CA ILE A 582 86.98 30.21 30.74
C ILE A 582 87.02 30.69 32.20
N ILE A 583 86.12 30.20 33.05
CA ILE A 583 86.11 30.54 34.48
C ILE A 583 87.41 30.09 35.15
N ASN A 584 87.83 28.85 34.93
CA ASN A 584 89.07 28.32 35.48
C ASN A 584 90.29 29.14 35.03
N GLN A 585 90.34 29.54 33.75
CA GLN A 585 91.39 30.43 33.24
C GLN A 585 91.40 31.79 33.93
N ASN A 586 90.22 32.37 34.18
CA ASN A 586 90.10 33.64 34.89
C ASN A 586 90.52 33.54 36.36
N GLU A 587 90.18 32.46 37.06
CA GLU A 587 90.62 32.21 38.44
C GLU A 587 92.15 32.13 38.53
N GLU A 588 92.78 31.44 37.59
CA GLU A 588 94.25 31.35 37.51
C GLU A 588 94.89 32.72 37.24
N LEU A 589 94.34 33.50 36.32
CA LEU A 589 94.78 34.87 36.05
C LEU A 589 94.58 35.82 37.24
N VAL A 590 93.49 35.67 38.01
CA VAL A 590 93.25 36.45 39.23
C VAL A 590 94.30 36.11 40.30
N LYS A 591 94.62 34.82 40.47
CA LYS A 591 95.68 34.37 41.39
C LYS A 591 97.04 34.96 41.02
N GLN A 592 97.41 34.92 39.74
CA GLN A 592 98.65 35.52 39.23
C GLN A 592 98.69 37.03 39.49
N ASN A 593 97.58 37.75 39.28
CA ASN A 593 97.50 39.19 39.58
C ASN A 593 97.64 39.52 41.07
N LEU A 594 97.09 38.68 41.96
CA LEU A 594 97.25 38.84 43.40
C LEU A 594 98.72 38.63 43.82
N GLU A 595 99.40 37.63 43.26
CA GLU A 595 100.83 37.39 43.48
C GLU A 595 101.66 38.61 43.02
N PHE A 596 101.43 39.13 41.81
CA PHE A 596 102.09 40.35 41.33
C PHE A 596 101.82 41.57 42.21
N ARG A 597 100.59 41.70 42.74
CA ARG A 597 100.24 42.81 43.64
C ARG A 597 100.96 42.71 44.97
N ASN A 598 101.09 41.52 45.54
CA ASN A 598 101.83 41.29 46.78
C ASN A 598 103.33 41.60 46.59
N ILE A 599 103.93 41.15 45.48
CA ILE A 599 105.32 41.48 45.12
C ILE A 599 105.49 43.00 44.97
N ASN A 600 104.54 43.69 44.34
CA ASN A 600 104.59 45.15 44.23
C ASN A 600 104.47 45.85 45.60
N ILE A 601 103.69 45.32 46.54
CA ILE A 601 103.61 45.86 47.91
C ILE A 601 104.93 45.65 48.64
N GLU A 602 105.54 44.47 48.54
CA GLU A 602 106.88 44.20 49.11
C GLU A 602 107.92 45.17 48.56
N LEU A 603 107.99 45.33 47.24
CA LEU A 603 108.89 46.29 46.59
C LEU A 603 108.65 47.73 47.05
N GLN A 604 107.39 48.16 47.22
CA GLN A 604 107.07 49.50 47.74
C GLN A 604 107.53 49.66 49.19
N ASN A 605 107.37 48.63 50.03
CA ASN A 605 107.84 48.65 51.42
C ASN A 605 109.39 48.71 51.48
N GLU A 606 110.08 47.92 50.66
CA GLU A 606 111.54 48.00 50.52
C GLU A 606 112.00 49.40 50.07
N ILE A 607 111.29 50.01 49.11
CA ILE A 607 111.56 51.40 48.69
C ILE A 607 111.35 52.39 49.84
N VAL A 608 110.33 52.20 50.69
CA VAL A 608 110.09 53.05 51.87
C VAL A 608 111.20 52.88 52.90
N GLU A 609 111.64 51.66 53.19
CA GLU A 609 112.78 51.41 54.08
C GLU A 609 114.07 52.04 53.55
N ILE A 610 114.37 51.86 52.26
CA ILE A 610 115.53 52.46 51.61
C ILE A 610 115.46 53.99 51.71
N LYS A 611 114.28 54.60 51.49
CA LYS A 611 114.06 56.05 51.66
C LYS A 611 114.28 56.49 53.10
N ALA A 612 113.82 55.72 54.09
CA ALA A 612 114.02 56.03 55.51
C ALA A 612 115.50 55.95 55.91
N ILE A 613 116.23 54.92 55.44
CA ILE A 613 117.68 54.79 55.62
C ILE A 613 118.42 55.96 54.96
N LEU A 614 118.06 56.33 53.73
CA LEU A 614 118.59 57.51 53.04
C LEU A 614 118.36 58.79 53.85
N SER A 615 117.17 58.97 54.44
CA SER A 615 116.88 60.12 55.31
C SER A 615 117.75 60.12 56.56
N GLN A 616 117.91 58.97 57.23
CA GLN A 616 118.79 58.85 58.40
C GLN A 616 120.26 59.11 58.06
N ILE A 617 120.74 58.64 56.91
CA ILE A 617 122.09 58.93 56.41
C ILE A 617 122.25 60.43 56.15
N THR A 618 121.22 61.07 55.58
CA THR A 618 121.21 62.52 55.32
C THR A 618 121.25 63.32 56.63
N ASP A 619 120.46 62.93 57.62
CA ASP A 619 120.39 63.54 58.96
C ASP A 619 121.69 63.34 59.76
N LEU A 620 122.32 62.17 59.64
CA LEU A 620 123.68 61.89 60.15
C LEU A 620 124.72 62.77 59.46
N ARG A 621 124.61 62.98 58.15
CA ARG A 621 125.51 63.87 57.39
C ARG A 621 125.40 65.31 57.85
N GLU A 622 124.20 65.81 58.14
CA GLU A 622 123.97 67.15 58.70
C GLU A 622 124.50 67.25 60.15
N LYS A 623 124.27 66.26 61.01
CA LYS A 623 124.82 66.23 62.37
C LYS A 623 126.35 66.19 62.40
N VAL A 624 126.98 65.44 61.50
CA VAL A 624 128.45 65.42 61.33
C VAL A 624 128.99 66.75 60.78
N SER A 625 128.21 67.46 59.96
CA SER A 625 128.54 68.83 59.52
C SER A 625 128.47 69.83 60.67
N LEU A 626 127.51 69.70 61.59
CA LEU A 626 127.35 70.60 62.73
C LEU A 626 128.41 70.36 63.82
N THR A 627 128.76 69.10 64.11
CA THR A 627 129.85 68.77 65.08
C THR A 627 131.24 69.12 64.55
N LYS A 628 131.45 69.15 63.23
CA LYS A 628 132.70 69.69 62.65
C LYS A 628 132.88 71.19 62.87
N ASN A 629 131.78 71.95 63.02
CA ASN A 629 131.83 73.40 63.23
C ASN A 629 131.90 73.81 64.71
N GLU A 630 131.69 72.90 65.67
CA GLU A 630 131.87 73.18 67.11
C GLU A 630 133.25 72.74 67.66
N VAL A 631 134.07 72.08 66.83
CA VAL A 631 135.43 71.61 67.17
C VAL A 631 136.52 72.41 66.42
N GLN A 632 136.14 73.47 65.70
CA GLN A 632 137.04 74.52 65.18
C GLN A 632 136.72 75.85 65.85
#